data_AF-A0A7J5V436-F1
#
_entry.id   AF-A0A7J5V436-F1
#
_cell.length_a   1.000
_cell.length_b   1.000
_cell.length_c   1.000
_cell.angle_alpha   90.00
_cell.angle_beta   90.00
_cell.angle_gamma   90.00
#
_symmetry.space_group_name_H-M   'P 1'
#
loop_
_entity.id
_entity.type
_entity.pdbx_description
1 polymer ?
#
loop_
_entity_poly.entity_id
_entity_poly.type
_entity_poly.pdbx_seq_one_letter_code
_entity_poly.pdbx_strand_id
1 'polypeptide(L)'
;MKQFLFLLIVLSSSIGMKAQNPSDCTVPYELSTFYERDIKSLALKRMEQLNSSDRAFIRIPNAWQDTIAEGMAAILQANFAESDSVFNFYCVHDNTSPLQIYNGLLIQVDLSYPWTQAWQNLNTLTGNAYIDTLTSRYHLEVSEFFDWSFADYALLHTDSLWNIYALIDSLVIEPGIISGEPNALIGTAGKIVYDKIGENRYYDFYFQFNDCFDGCDNYHKWKFKVYEDCSVEYLGFEDFGFFGIEPLPPAVNCNIYTSLSNQPEQSSPNVYPNPTEGYFWLELGSFSQYPVDFEIFNILGSSIATGRIEEENQVINISDLPTGLYFIKTENSKTHIIKLLKK
;
A
#
# COMPACT_ATOMS: atom_id res chain seq x y z
N MET A 1 -75.91 19.63 25.07
CA MET A 1 -75.12 18.47 25.56
C MET A 1 -74.09 18.12 24.49
N LYS A 2 -72.86 17.83 24.92
CA LYS A 2 -71.58 17.99 24.22
C LYS A 2 -71.38 17.00 23.05
N GLN A 3 -70.92 17.50 21.91
CA GLN A 3 -70.33 16.71 20.82
C GLN A 3 -68.92 16.26 21.24
N PHE A 4 -68.66 14.95 21.23
CA PHE A 4 -67.34 14.37 21.48
C PHE A 4 -66.57 14.29 20.16
N LEU A 5 -65.55 15.13 20.03
CA LEU A 5 -64.57 15.07 18.95
C LEU A 5 -63.52 14.03 19.37
N PHE A 6 -63.48 12.88 18.70
CA PHE A 6 -62.42 11.88 18.88
C PHE A 6 -61.18 12.32 18.09
N LEU A 7 -60.18 12.84 18.78
CA LEU A 7 -58.87 13.16 18.21
C LEU A 7 -58.03 11.86 18.18
N LEU A 8 -57.82 11.28 16.99
CA LEU A 8 -56.86 10.19 16.80
C LEU A 8 -55.44 10.77 16.89
N ILE A 9 -54.76 10.52 18.00
CA ILE A 9 -53.32 10.77 18.13
C ILE A 9 -52.61 9.55 17.52
N VAL A 10 -52.10 9.72 16.31
CA VAL A 10 -51.16 8.77 15.69
C VAL A 10 -49.80 8.99 16.33
N LEU A 11 -49.44 8.17 17.32
CA LEU A 11 -48.07 8.05 17.79
C LEU A 11 -47.26 7.33 16.72
N SER A 12 -46.60 8.08 15.85
CA SER A 12 -45.54 7.58 14.99
C SER A 12 -44.32 7.28 15.85
N SER A 13 -44.18 6.04 16.29
CA SER A 13 -42.90 5.52 16.78
C SER A 13 -41.94 5.42 15.60
N SER A 14 -41.13 6.47 15.39
CA SER A 14 -39.95 6.38 14.54
C SER A 14 -38.93 5.48 15.23
N ILE A 15 -39.04 4.17 15.00
CA ILE A 15 -37.89 3.28 15.11
C ILE A 15 -36.92 3.81 14.06
N GLY A 16 -35.88 4.51 14.49
CA GLY A 16 -34.80 4.92 13.61
C GLY A 16 -34.13 3.66 13.08
N MET A 17 -34.59 3.17 11.93
CA MET A 17 -33.81 2.25 11.12
C MET A 17 -32.60 3.07 10.67
N LYS A 18 -31.47 2.88 11.35
CA LYS A 18 -30.20 3.39 10.84
C LYS A 18 -30.00 2.76 9.46
N ALA A 19 -29.85 3.61 8.45
CA ALA A 19 -29.69 3.17 7.08
C ALA A 19 -28.41 2.31 6.97
N GLN A 20 -28.58 1.06 6.55
CA GLN A 20 -27.48 0.18 6.18
C GLN A 20 -27.27 0.29 4.67
N ASN A 21 -26.02 0.40 4.24
CA ASN A 21 -25.68 0.35 2.82
C ASN A 21 -25.12 -1.03 2.46
N PRO A 22 -25.64 -1.68 1.39
CA PRO A 22 -25.15 -2.99 0.98
C PRO A 22 -23.76 -2.89 0.31
N SER A 23 -22.91 -3.88 0.57
CA SER A 23 -21.66 -4.17 -0.14
C SER A 23 -21.53 -5.68 -0.32
N ASP A 24 -20.72 -6.13 -1.29
CA ASP A 24 -20.46 -7.55 -1.53
C ASP A 24 -19.16 -8.06 -0.89
N CYS A 25 -18.46 -7.24 -0.08
CA CYS A 25 -17.16 -7.51 0.54
C CYS A 25 -16.03 -7.89 -0.43
N THR A 26 -16.23 -7.79 -1.75
CA THR A 26 -15.18 -8.15 -2.71
C THR A 26 -14.01 -7.19 -2.52
N VAL A 27 -12.86 -7.73 -2.12
CA VAL A 27 -11.67 -6.92 -1.83
C VAL A 27 -11.12 -6.35 -3.16
N PRO A 28 -11.17 -5.03 -3.37
CA PRO A 28 -10.63 -4.43 -4.59
C PRO A 28 -9.09 -4.44 -4.55
N TYR A 29 -8.47 -4.46 -5.73
CA TYR A 29 -7.02 -4.52 -5.88
C TYR A 29 -6.33 -3.36 -5.16
N GLU A 30 -6.92 -2.17 -5.24
CA GLU A 30 -6.42 -0.95 -4.62
C GLU A 30 -6.34 -1.11 -3.10
N LEU A 31 -7.37 -1.67 -2.45
CA LEU A 31 -7.33 -1.93 -1.02
C LEU A 31 -6.25 -2.97 -0.67
N SER A 32 -6.14 -4.04 -1.45
CA SER A 32 -5.12 -5.07 -1.25
C SER A 32 -3.69 -4.57 -1.47
N THR A 33 -3.51 -3.44 -2.14
CA THR A 33 -2.20 -2.83 -2.40
C THR A 33 -1.88 -1.74 -1.38
N PHE A 34 -2.80 -0.78 -1.18
CA PHE A 34 -2.54 0.39 -0.32
C PHE A 34 -2.66 0.07 1.16
N TYR A 35 -3.46 -0.93 1.55
CA TYR A 35 -3.71 -1.31 2.94
C TYR A 35 -3.14 -2.69 3.30
N GLU A 36 -2.32 -3.29 2.45
CA GLU A 36 -1.76 -4.63 2.66
C GLU A 36 -1.08 -4.75 4.03
N ARG A 37 -0.22 -3.78 4.35
CA ARG A 37 0.50 -3.72 5.63
C ARG A 37 -0.46 -3.56 6.80
N ASP A 38 -1.45 -2.67 6.70
CA ASP A 38 -2.40 -2.44 7.80
C ASP A 38 -3.24 -3.70 8.07
N ILE A 39 -3.75 -4.35 7.02
CA ILE A 39 -4.51 -5.61 7.11
C ILE A 39 -3.67 -6.68 7.83
N LYS A 40 -2.41 -6.83 7.42
CA LYS A 40 -1.51 -7.81 8.01
C LYS A 40 -1.12 -7.45 9.45
N SER A 41 -0.83 -6.19 9.77
CA SER A 41 -0.58 -5.73 11.15
C SER A 41 -1.79 -5.98 12.05
N LEU A 42 -3.01 -5.68 11.58
CA LEU A 42 -4.25 -5.96 12.31
C LEU A 42 -4.46 -7.47 12.52
N ALA A 43 -4.09 -8.31 11.55
CA ALA A 43 -4.10 -9.75 11.70
C ALA A 43 -3.15 -10.22 12.82
N LEU A 44 -1.92 -9.68 12.89
CA LEU A 44 -0.97 -9.99 13.98
C LEU A 44 -1.55 -9.64 15.35
N LYS A 45 -2.12 -8.44 15.50
CA LYS A 45 -2.74 -8.01 16.76
C LYS A 45 -3.90 -8.91 17.17
N ARG A 46 -4.76 -9.29 16.22
CA ARG A 46 -5.89 -10.17 16.52
C ARG A 46 -5.41 -11.56 16.95
N MET A 47 -4.37 -12.09 16.31
CA MET A 47 -3.75 -13.34 16.74
C MET A 47 -3.18 -13.23 18.17
N GLU A 48 -2.60 -12.09 18.54
CA GLU A 48 -2.12 -11.80 19.90
C GLU A 48 -3.26 -11.72 20.92
N GLN A 49 -4.29 -10.92 20.64
CA GLN A 49 -5.45 -10.76 21.53
C GLN A 49 -6.16 -12.08 21.83
N LEU A 50 -6.19 -13.00 20.84
CA LEU A 50 -6.80 -14.32 20.98
C LEU A 50 -5.81 -15.40 21.45
N ASN A 51 -4.56 -15.04 21.72
CA ASN A 51 -3.49 -15.96 22.09
C ASN A 51 -3.36 -17.16 21.13
N SER A 52 -3.49 -16.91 19.83
CA SER A 52 -3.45 -17.93 18.78
C SER A 52 -2.05 -18.55 18.68
N SER A 53 -1.97 -19.84 18.38
CA SER A 53 -0.72 -20.51 18.03
C SER A 53 -0.17 -20.06 16.67
N ASP A 54 -1.02 -19.49 15.82
CA ASP A 54 -0.66 -19.06 14.46
C ASP A 54 0.35 -17.89 14.44
N ARG A 55 0.57 -17.25 15.60
CA ARG A 55 1.62 -16.23 15.78
C ARG A 55 3.02 -16.74 15.49
N ALA A 56 3.24 -18.05 15.56
CA ALA A 56 4.52 -18.67 15.22
C ALA A 56 4.77 -18.77 13.70
N PHE A 57 3.78 -18.48 12.85
CA PHE A 57 3.96 -18.53 11.41
C PHE A 57 4.55 -17.22 10.87
N ILE A 58 5.66 -17.33 10.13
CA ILE A 58 6.28 -16.21 9.40
C ILE A 58 5.36 -15.69 8.29
N ARG A 59 4.73 -16.61 7.54
CA ARG A 59 3.65 -16.25 6.62
C ARG A 59 2.36 -16.11 7.42
N ILE A 60 1.80 -14.91 7.43
CA ILE A 60 0.53 -14.63 8.09
C ILE A 60 -0.56 -15.44 7.38
N PRO A 61 -1.38 -16.25 8.09
CA PRO A 61 -2.41 -17.03 7.44
C PRO A 61 -3.49 -16.12 6.82
N ASN A 62 -3.98 -16.49 5.63
CA ASN A 62 -4.97 -15.69 4.90
C ASN A 62 -6.28 -15.54 5.70
N ALA A 63 -6.73 -16.56 6.42
CA ALA A 63 -7.96 -16.49 7.20
C ALA A 63 -8.00 -15.33 8.21
N TRP A 64 -6.85 -14.92 8.75
CA TRP A 64 -6.76 -13.75 9.64
C TRP A 64 -6.85 -12.43 8.88
N GLN A 65 -6.32 -12.39 7.65
CA GLN A 65 -6.31 -11.22 6.77
C GLN A 65 -7.66 -11.03 6.07
N ASP A 66 -8.23 -12.09 5.48
CA ASP A 66 -9.43 -12.06 4.65
C ASP A 66 -10.61 -11.43 5.41
N THR A 67 -10.85 -11.85 6.66
CA THR A 67 -11.95 -11.31 7.46
C THR A 67 -11.81 -9.80 7.72
N ILE A 68 -10.57 -9.30 7.81
CA ILE A 68 -10.25 -7.87 8.01
C ILE A 68 -10.41 -7.13 6.69
N ALA A 69 -9.80 -7.65 5.63
CA ALA A 69 -9.82 -7.06 4.29
C ALA A 69 -11.25 -6.94 3.74
N GLU A 70 -12.07 -7.98 3.88
CA GLU A 70 -13.49 -7.98 3.48
C GLU A 70 -14.29 -6.87 4.16
N GLY A 71 -14.09 -6.66 5.47
CA GLY A 71 -14.81 -5.61 6.17
C GLY A 71 -14.32 -4.21 5.81
N MET A 72 -13.01 -4.03 5.56
CA MET A 72 -12.50 -2.77 5.01
C MET A 72 -13.04 -2.50 3.61
N ALA A 73 -13.12 -3.53 2.76
CA ALA A 73 -13.72 -3.45 1.43
C ALA A 73 -15.21 -3.08 1.50
N ALA A 74 -15.93 -3.66 2.45
CA ALA A 74 -17.32 -3.32 2.70
C ALA A 74 -17.49 -1.83 3.03
N ILE A 75 -16.67 -1.31 3.93
CA ILE A 75 -16.71 0.11 4.32
C ILE A 75 -16.38 0.99 3.12
N LEU A 76 -15.30 0.68 2.39
CA LEU A 76 -14.88 1.41 1.19
C LEU A 76 -16.02 1.54 0.16
N GLN A 77 -16.81 0.48 -0.02
CA GLN A 77 -17.87 0.41 -1.03
C GLN A 77 -19.24 0.89 -0.53
N ALA A 78 -19.43 1.06 0.79
CA ALA A 78 -20.72 1.39 1.39
C ALA A 78 -21.22 2.83 1.10
N ASN A 79 -20.58 3.59 0.22
CA ASN A 79 -21.01 4.90 -0.28
C ASN A 79 -21.37 5.91 0.83
N PHE A 80 -20.57 5.94 1.89
CA PHE A 80 -20.61 6.98 2.92
C PHE A 80 -19.58 8.07 2.62
N ALA A 81 -19.91 9.34 2.85
CA ALA A 81 -18.93 10.43 2.71
C ALA A 81 -17.77 10.26 3.71
N GLU A 82 -18.04 9.63 4.85
CA GLU A 82 -17.07 9.30 5.87
C GLU A 82 -16.12 8.18 5.46
N SER A 83 -16.59 7.23 4.64
CA SER A 83 -15.71 6.23 4.03
C SER A 83 -14.75 6.90 3.04
N ASP A 84 -15.25 7.81 2.20
CA ASP A 84 -14.43 8.62 1.30
C ASP A 84 -13.39 9.46 2.07
N SER A 85 -13.78 9.98 3.24
CA SER A 85 -12.87 10.69 4.15
C SER A 85 -11.72 9.80 4.63
N VAL A 86 -12.03 8.57 5.07
CA VAL A 86 -11.02 7.61 5.55
C VAL A 86 -10.05 7.20 4.45
N PHE A 87 -10.57 6.80 3.29
CA PHE A 87 -9.78 6.12 2.26
C PHE A 87 -9.18 7.08 1.23
N ASN A 88 -9.92 8.09 0.79
CA ASN A 88 -9.50 8.96 -0.31
C ASN A 88 -8.94 10.30 0.15
N PHE A 89 -9.51 10.94 1.18
CA PHE A 89 -9.08 12.26 1.62
C PHE A 89 -7.95 12.21 2.65
N TYR A 90 -8.05 11.37 3.67
CA TYR A 90 -7.10 11.35 4.79
C TYR A 90 -6.19 10.13 4.82
N CYS A 91 -6.51 9.09 4.05
CA CYS A 91 -5.65 7.92 3.82
C CYS A 91 -5.19 7.33 5.14
N VAL A 92 -6.17 6.98 5.98
CA VAL A 92 -5.90 6.62 7.37
C VAL A 92 -5.21 5.27 7.42
N HIS A 93 -3.91 5.28 7.68
CA HIS A 93 -3.11 4.09 7.92
C HIS A 93 -2.88 3.84 9.41
N ASP A 94 -2.55 2.61 9.75
CA ASP A 94 -2.15 2.24 11.09
C ASP A 94 -0.62 2.27 11.21
N ASN A 95 -0.09 3.31 11.85
CA ASN A 95 1.36 3.47 12.03
C ASN A 95 1.78 3.46 13.50
N THR A 96 0.84 3.67 14.43
CA THR A 96 1.15 3.87 15.86
C THR A 96 0.76 2.70 16.76
N SER A 97 -0.06 1.77 16.28
CA SER A 97 -0.45 0.63 17.12
C SER A 97 0.72 -0.35 17.33
N PRO A 98 0.74 -1.11 18.44
CA PRO A 98 1.69 -2.20 18.63
C PRO A 98 1.59 -3.28 17.53
N LEU A 99 2.64 -4.09 17.38
CA LEU A 99 2.72 -5.21 16.42
C LEU A 99 2.58 -4.78 14.94
N GLN A 100 3.34 -3.75 14.56
CA GLN A 100 3.45 -3.33 13.16
C GLN A 100 4.38 -4.24 12.36
N ILE A 101 4.07 -4.37 11.07
CA ILE A 101 4.95 -5.00 10.10
C ILE A 101 5.86 -3.95 9.49
N TYR A 102 7.16 -4.24 9.53
CA TYR A 102 8.20 -3.47 8.89
C TYR A 102 8.98 -4.37 7.94
N ASN A 103 9.55 -3.77 6.90
CA ASN A 103 10.40 -4.47 5.94
C ASN A 103 11.88 -4.48 6.38
N GLY A 104 12.17 -4.04 7.61
CA GLY A 104 13.51 -4.00 8.17
C GLY A 104 13.56 -4.73 9.51
N LEU A 105 14.65 -5.46 9.75
CA LEU A 105 14.96 -6.15 10.99
C LEU A 105 16.33 -5.70 11.48
N LEU A 106 16.42 -5.26 12.73
CA LEU A 106 17.68 -5.00 13.38
C LEU A 106 18.06 -6.23 14.21
N ILE A 107 19.12 -6.93 13.83
CA ILE A 107 19.53 -8.20 14.43
C ILE A 107 20.85 -8.00 15.15
N GLN A 108 20.87 -8.22 16.46
CA GLN A 108 22.08 -8.19 17.26
C GLN A 108 22.87 -9.49 17.08
N VAL A 109 24.16 -9.37 16.78
CA VAL A 109 25.02 -10.54 16.53
C VAL A 109 26.21 -10.61 17.50
N ASP A 110 26.72 -11.82 17.70
CA ASP A 110 27.97 -12.10 18.40
C ASP A 110 29.08 -12.38 17.38
N LEU A 111 30.06 -11.47 17.30
CA LEU A 111 31.18 -11.56 16.38
C LEU A 111 32.18 -12.69 16.69
N SER A 112 32.03 -13.41 17.82
CA SER A 112 32.82 -14.61 18.08
C SER A 112 32.45 -15.80 17.20
N TYR A 113 31.27 -15.77 16.57
CA TYR A 113 30.82 -16.81 15.63
C TYR A 113 31.31 -16.53 14.21
N PRO A 114 32.07 -17.44 13.55
CA PRO A 114 32.74 -17.12 12.28
C PRO A 114 31.82 -16.66 11.15
N TRP A 115 30.57 -17.11 11.12
CA TRP A 115 29.63 -16.78 10.04
C TRP A 115 29.18 -15.31 10.09
N THR A 116 29.20 -14.66 11.25
CA THR A 116 28.72 -13.26 11.42
C THR A 116 29.66 -12.26 10.73
N GLN A 117 30.91 -12.65 10.47
CA GLN A 117 31.84 -11.87 9.66
C GLN A 117 31.32 -11.64 8.22
N ALA A 118 30.50 -12.55 7.67
CA ALA A 118 29.89 -12.34 6.37
C ALA A 118 28.95 -11.13 6.40
N TRP A 119 28.08 -11.04 7.41
CA TRP A 119 27.17 -9.90 7.60
C TRP A 119 27.92 -8.59 7.92
N GLN A 120 29.01 -8.64 8.67
CA GLN A 120 29.89 -7.48 8.88
C GLN A 120 30.45 -6.93 7.56
N ASN A 121 30.66 -7.80 6.57
CA ASN A 121 31.09 -7.44 5.22
C ASN A 121 29.92 -7.27 4.23
N LEU A 122 28.69 -7.14 4.72
CA LEU A 122 27.46 -6.98 3.93
C LEU A 122 27.22 -8.12 2.92
N ASN A 123 27.71 -9.32 3.24
CA ASN A 123 27.42 -10.54 2.49
C ASN A 123 26.29 -11.30 3.18
N THR A 124 25.10 -11.26 2.59
CA THR A 124 23.90 -11.94 3.11
C THR A 124 24.09 -13.46 3.28
N LEU A 125 24.73 -14.11 2.31
CA LEU A 125 25.04 -15.53 2.36
C LEU A 125 26.35 -15.74 3.12
N THR A 126 26.26 -16.51 4.19
CA THR A 126 27.28 -16.58 5.25
C THR A 126 28.06 -17.90 5.25
N GLY A 127 27.54 -18.91 4.54
CA GLY A 127 28.02 -20.29 4.63
C GLY A 127 27.43 -21.05 5.82
N ASN A 128 26.68 -20.39 6.71
CA ASN A 128 25.85 -21.04 7.72
C ASN A 128 24.55 -21.50 7.07
N ALA A 129 24.38 -22.82 6.93
CA ALA A 129 23.23 -23.39 6.22
C ALA A 129 21.86 -22.99 6.79
N TYR A 130 21.75 -22.75 8.10
CA TYR A 130 20.50 -22.33 8.73
C TYR A 130 20.16 -20.89 8.37
N ILE A 131 21.11 -19.97 8.58
CA ILE A 131 20.98 -18.55 8.21
C ILE A 131 20.70 -18.41 6.72
N ASP A 132 21.50 -19.07 5.87
CA ASP A 132 21.40 -18.99 4.42
C ASP A 132 20.04 -19.53 3.91
N THR A 133 19.47 -20.53 4.60
CA THR A 133 18.12 -21.02 4.30
C THR A 133 17.07 -19.97 4.60
N LEU A 134 17.16 -19.29 5.75
CA LEU A 134 16.20 -18.25 6.14
C LEU A 134 16.32 -17.01 5.26
N THR A 135 17.54 -16.50 5.04
CA THR A 135 17.77 -15.32 4.21
C THR A 135 17.35 -15.57 2.77
N SER A 136 17.64 -16.74 2.20
CA SER A 136 17.19 -17.07 0.84
C SER A 136 15.68 -17.27 0.75
N ARG A 137 15.06 -17.96 1.72
CA ARG A 137 13.61 -18.27 1.69
C ARG A 137 12.74 -17.03 1.82
N TYR A 138 13.16 -16.08 2.66
CA TYR A 138 12.40 -14.87 2.96
C TYR A 138 12.96 -13.63 2.28
N HIS A 139 13.86 -13.81 1.30
CA HIS A 139 14.45 -12.74 0.52
C HIS A 139 15.01 -11.63 1.42
N LEU A 140 15.79 -12.03 2.43
CA LEU A 140 16.43 -11.11 3.35
C LEU A 140 17.77 -10.68 2.79
N GLU A 141 18.08 -9.40 2.86
CA GLU A 141 19.35 -8.83 2.43
C GLU A 141 19.94 -7.99 3.56
N VAL A 142 21.23 -8.19 3.86
CA VAL A 142 21.95 -7.32 4.80
C VAL A 142 22.28 -6.02 4.09
N SER A 143 21.70 -4.92 4.55
CA SER A 143 21.88 -3.60 3.96
C SER A 143 22.91 -2.75 4.68
N GLU A 144 23.02 -2.91 6.00
CA GLU A 144 23.91 -2.12 6.84
C GLU A 144 24.39 -2.95 8.03
N PHE A 145 25.57 -2.59 8.53
CA PHE A 145 26.14 -3.18 9.73
C PHE A 145 26.63 -2.07 10.66
N PHE A 146 26.17 -2.11 11.91
CA PHE A 146 26.53 -1.17 12.96
C PHE A 146 27.44 -1.87 13.96
N ASP A 147 28.72 -1.46 13.98
CA ASP A 147 29.69 -1.84 14.99
C ASP A 147 29.73 -0.72 16.05
N TRP A 148 28.92 -0.87 17.08
CA TRP A 148 28.91 0.04 18.22
C TRP A 148 29.68 -0.55 19.38
N SER A 149 30.27 0.32 20.20
CA SER A 149 31.10 -0.08 21.35
C SER A 149 30.39 -0.96 22.39
N PHE A 150 29.06 -1.07 22.33
CA PHE A 150 28.24 -1.86 23.25
C PHE A 150 27.53 -3.05 22.58
N ALA A 151 27.43 -3.10 21.24
CA ALA A 151 26.77 -4.16 20.51
C ALA A 151 26.98 -4.04 18.99
N ASP A 152 26.96 -5.18 18.32
CA ASP A 152 27.02 -5.30 16.87
C ASP A 152 25.63 -5.62 16.31
N TYR A 153 25.18 -4.88 15.31
CA TYR A 153 23.88 -5.09 14.67
C TYR A 153 23.99 -5.19 13.15
N ALA A 154 23.29 -6.15 12.58
CA ALA A 154 23.00 -6.20 11.15
C ALA A 154 21.58 -5.68 10.89
N LEU A 155 21.44 -4.74 9.96
CA LEU A 155 20.15 -4.36 9.40
C LEU A 155 19.85 -5.25 8.20
N LEU A 156 18.76 -6.00 8.28
CA LEU A 156 18.26 -6.83 7.18
C LEU A 156 16.99 -6.21 6.60
N HIS A 157 16.84 -6.26 5.29
CA HIS A 157 15.62 -5.90 4.57
C HIS A 157 14.98 -7.06 3.85
N THR A 158 13.66 -7.01 3.69
CA THR A 158 12.88 -7.95 2.88
C THR A 158 11.98 -7.21 1.90
N ASP A 159 11.68 -7.82 0.76
CA ASP A 159 10.75 -7.29 -0.24
C ASP A 159 9.28 -7.58 0.09
N SER A 160 9.01 -8.33 1.16
CA SER A 160 7.70 -8.92 1.44
C SER A 160 7.23 -8.63 2.87
N LEU A 161 5.92 -8.40 3.03
CA LEU A 161 5.30 -8.13 4.33
C LEU A 161 5.07 -9.44 5.11
N TRP A 162 6.09 -9.85 5.87
CA TRP A 162 6.07 -11.02 6.74
C TRP A 162 5.62 -10.70 8.17
N ASN A 163 5.24 -11.75 8.93
CA ASN A 163 5.23 -11.67 10.38
C ASN A 163 6.68 -11.56 10.87
N ILE A 164 7.12 -10.32 11.02
CA ILE A 164 8.52 -10.00 11.34
C ILE A 164 8.93 -10.58 12.70
N TYR A 165 8.00 -10.68 13.65
CA TYR A 165 8.24 -11.23 14.99
C TYR A 165 8.56 -12.72 14.93
N ALA A 166 7.75 -13.52 14.21
CA ALA A 166 8.03 -14.94 14.01
C ALA A 166 9.33 -15.18 13.21
N LEU A 167 9.67 -14.26 12.31
CA LEU A 167 10.91 -14.33 11.55
C LEU A 167 12.12 -14.07 12.45
N ILE A 168 12.06 -13.06 13.32
CA ILE A 168 13.08 -12.78 14.35
C ILE A 168 13.21 -13.98 15.29
N ASP A 169 12.10 -14.52 15.79
CA ASP A 169 12.11 -15.70 16.67
C ASP A 169 12.80 -16.89 16.00
N SER A 170 12.63 -17.04 14.69
CA SER A 170 13.32 -18.09 13.92
C SER A 170 14.82 -17.81 13.77
N LEU A 171 15.21 -16.56 13.54
CA LEU A 171 16.62 -16.17 13.43
C LEU A 171 17.37 -16.37 14.76
N VAL A 172 16.78 -15.97 15.89
CA VAL A 172 17.39 -16.04 17.25
C VAL A 172 17.70 -17.47 17.71
N ILE A 173 17.18 -18.49 17.03
CA ILE A 173 17.54 -19.90 17.29
C ILE A 173 19.01 -20.16 16.97
N GLU A 174 19.61 -19.45 16.01
CA GLU A 174 20.98 -19.70 15.57
C GLU A 174 22.02 -19.12 16.53
N PRO A 175 22.99 -19.93 17.01
CA PRO A 175 24.14 -19.42 17.74
C PRO A 175 24.89 -18.34 16.95
N GLY A 176 25.06 -17.17 17.57
CA GLY A 176 25.63 -15.98 16.93
C GLY A 176 24.60 -14.88 16.71
N ILE A 177 23.30 -15.15 16.87
CA ILE A 177 22.26 -14.12 17.00
C ILE A 177 21.88 -14.01 18.47
N ILE A 178 21.99 -12.79 19.03
CA ILE A 178 21.72 -12.52 20.44
C ILE A 178 20.26 -12.13 20.64
N SER A 179 19.76 -11.24 19.78
CA SER A 179 18.41 -10.69 19.84
C SER A 179 18.04 -10.08 18.48
N GLY A 180 16.78 -9.70 18.32
CA GLY A 180 16.35 -8.94 17.16
C GLY A 180 15.10 -8.14 17.44
N GLU A 181 14.91 -7.08 16.69
CA GLU A 181 13.73 -6.23 16.74
C GLU A 181 13.36 -5.72 15.34
N PRO A 182 12.10 -5.37 15.11
CA PRO A 182 11.73 -4.68 13.88
C PRO A 182 12.44 -3.32 13.81
N ASN A 183 12.89 -2.93 12.62
CA ASN A 183 13.43 -1.58 12.38
C ASN A 183 12.28 -0.57 12.32
N ALA A 184 11.70 -0.28 13.49
CA ALA A 184 10.49 0.51 13.64
C ALA A 184 10.76 2.01 13.48
N LEU A 185 9.80 2.71 12.85
CA LEU A 185 9.78 4.17 12.79
C LEU A 185 9.02 4.74 14.00
N ILE A 186 9.62 5.70 14.70
CA ILE A 186 9.02 6.42 15.84
C ILE A 186 8.47 7.77 15.35
N GLY A 187 7.40 8.25 15.99
CA GLY A 187 6.82 9.58 15.72
C GLY A 187 5.94 9.64 14.48
N THR A 188 5.40 8.51 14.04
CA THR A 188 4.41 8.44 12.97
C THR A 188 3.00 8.70 13.53
N ALA A 189 2.03 8.92 12.64
CA ALA A 189 0.65 9.20 13.01
C ALA A 189 -0.32 8.26 12.28
N GLY A 190 -1.47 8.03 12.89
CA GLY A 190 -2.53 7.20 12.32
C GLY A 190 -2.65 5.86 13.03
N LYS A 191 -3.90 5.43 13.20
CA LYS A 191 -4.25 4.18 13.88
C LYS A 191 -5.51 3.58 13.29
N ILE A 192 -5.50 2.27 13.12
CA ILE A 192 -6.70 1.50 12.81
C ILE A 192 -6.89 0.48 13.92
N VAL A 193 -8.11 0.38 14.45
CA VAL A 193 -8.51 -0.65 15.41
C VAL A 193 -9.54 -1.55 14.74
N TYR A 194 -9.34 -2.85 14.90
CA TYR A 194 -10.23 -3.88 14.42
C TYR A 194 -10.62 -4.81 15.57
N ASP A 195 -11.92 -5.02 15.74
CA ASP A 195 -12.47 -5.98 16.69
C ASP A 195 -13.55 -6.84 16.01
N LYS A 196 -13.60 -8.13 16.34
CA LYS A 196 -14.69 -9.04 15.92
C LYS A 196 -15.44 -9.55 17.15
N ILE A 197 -16.73 -9.23 17.26
CA ILE A 197 -17.61 -9.65 18.36
C ILE A 197 -18.79 -10.44 17.78
N GLY A 198 -18.80 -11.75 18.01
CA GLY A 198 -19.67 -12.65 17.25
C GLY A 198 -19.31 -12.58 15.77
N GLU A 199 -20.30 -12.39 14.89
CA GLU A 199 -20.06 -12.18 13.46
C GLU A 199 -19.90 -10.71 13.06
N ASN A 200 -20.13 -9.78 13.99
CA ASN A 200 -19.97 -8.35 13.69
C ASN A 200 -18.51 -7.95 13.77
N ARG A 201 -18.08 -7.16 12.79
CA ARG A 201 -16.74 -6.58 12.68
C ARG A 201 -16.83 -5.08 12.95
N TYR A 202 -15.93 -4.56 13.76
CA TYR A 202 -15.86 -3.16 14.14
C TYR A 202 -14.53 -2.57 13.69
N TYR A 203 -14.59 -1.37 13.10
CA TYR A 203 -13.43 -0.66 12.60
C TYR A 203 -13.46 0.78 13.08
N ASP A 204 -12.41 1.17 13.81
CA ASP A 204 -12.18 2.55 14.18
C ASP A 204 -10.94 3.05 13.45
N PHE A 205 -11.11 4.09 12.62
CA PHE A 205 -10.06 4.75 11.86
C PHE A 205 -9.72 6.07 12.53
N TYR A 206 -8.50 6.20 13.03
CA TYR A 206 -8.01 7.40 13.69
C TYR A 206 -7.08 8.16 12.75
N PHE A 207 -7.52 9.32 12.28
CA PHE A 207 -6.62 10.30 11.70
C PHE A 207 -6.04 11.15 12.83
N GLN A 208 -4.75 10.97 13.10
CA GLN A 208 -4.06 11.65 14.20
C GLN A 208 -3.13 12.73 13.64
N PHE A 209 -3.02 13.87 14.33
CA PHE A 209 -2.25 15.02 13.84
C PHE A 209 -1.70 15.89 14.98
N ASN A 210 -0.86 16.87 14.61
CA ASN A 210 -0.02 17.72 15.47
C ASN A 210 1.17 16.95 16.09
N ASP A 211 1.60 17.25 17.32
CA ASP A 211 2.75 16.56 17.92
C ASP A 211 2.38 15.12 18.24
N CYS A 212 3.10 14.16 17.65
CA CYS A 212 2.88 12.72 17.76
C CYS A 212 4.08 11.98 18.35
N PHE A 213 5.06 12.68 18.93
CA PHE A 213 6.28 12.04 19.43
C PHE A 213 6.00 11.06 20.57
N ASP A 214 5.13 11.44 21.53
CA ASP A 214 4.70 10.62 22.68
C ASP A 214 3.18 10.29 22.62
N GLY A 215 2.64 10.30 21.41
CA GLY A 215 1.20 10.23 21.16
C GLY A 215 0.67 11.55 20.62
N CYS A 216 -0.29 11.47 19.70
CA CYS A 216 -0.76 12.63 18.96
C CYS A 216 -1.63 13.55 19.83
N ASP A 217 -1.38 14.87 19.76
CA ASP A 217 -2.18 15.88 20.46
C ASP A 217 -3.66 15.83 20.07
N ASN A 218 -3.97 15.53 18.81
CA ASN A 218 -5.32 15.50 18.27
C ASN A 218 -5.61 14.23 17.47
N TYR A 219 -6.89 13.81 17.47
CA TYR A 219 -7.39 12.84 16.52
C TYR A 219 -8.84 13.10 16.11
N HIS A 220 -9.17 12.70 14.89
CA HIS A 220 -10.52 12.46 14.43
C HIS A 220 -10.70 10.96 14.18
N LYS A 221 -11.74 10.36 14.77
CA LYS A 221 -12.01 8.93 14.68
C LYS A 221 -13.33 8.65 13.99
N TRP A 222 -13.32 7.89 12.89
CA TRP A 222 -14.54 7.34 12.27
C TRP A 222 -14.78 5.91 12.74
N LYS A 223 -16.03 5.60 13.12
CA LYS A 223 -16.43 4.30 13.67
C LYS A 223 -17.39 3.60 12.72
N PHE A 224 -17.06 2.39 12.30
CA PHE A 224 -17.90 1.57 11.44
C PHE A 224 -18.16 0.20 12.04
N LYS A 225 -19.35 -0.33 11.75
CA LYS A 225 -19.72 -1.72 12.01
C LYS A 225 -20.05 -2.38 10.68
N VAL A 226 -19.46 -3.53 10.44
CA VAL A 226 -19.74 -4.40 9.29
C VAL A 226 -20.41 -5.67 9.79
N TYR A 227 -21.58 -5.95 9.23
CA TYR A 227 -22.36 -7.14 9.54
C TYR A 227 -21.84 -8.37 8.77
N GLU A 228 -22.37 -9.54 9.10
CA GLU A 228 -22.03 -10.80 8.43
C GLU A 228 -22.38 -10.77 6.93
N ASP A 229 -23.49 -10.11 6.58
CA ASP A 229 -23.97 -9.92 5.22
C ASP A 229 -23.28 -8.77 4.46
N CYS A 230 -22.17 -8.27 4.98
CA CYS A 230 -21.39 -7.15 4.42
C CYS A 230 -22.11 -5.80 4.39
N SER A 231 -23.31 -5.70 4.95
CA SER A 231 -23.92 -4.40 5.17
C SER A 231 -23.09 -3.59 6.18
N VAL A 232 -23.03 -2.28 5.97
CA VAL A 232 -22.23 -1.38 6.81
C VAL A 232 -23.12 -0.36 7.50
N GLU A 233 -22.88 -0.17 8.80
CA GLU A 233 -23.44 0.90 9.60
C GLU A 233 -22.31 1.84 10.04
N TYR A 234 -22.45 3.11 9.68
CA TYR A 234 -21.62 4.16 10.26
C TYR A 234 -22.12 4.49 11.68
N LEU A 235 -21.26 4.32 12.67
CA LEU A 235 -21.57 4.50 14.09
C LEU A 235 -21.36 5.96 14.56
N GLY A 236 -20.79 6.81 13.71
CA GLY A 236 -20.47 8.20 14.01
C GLY A 236 -18.97 8.43 14.19
N PHE A 237 -18.61 9.64 14.60
CA PHE A 237 -17.22 10.04 14.83
C PHE A 237 -16.92 10.36 16.30
N GLU A 238 -15.66 10.66 16.58
CA GLU A 238 -15.18 11.19 17.86
C GLU A 238 -13.95 12.05 17.61
N ASP A 239 -13.98 13.28 18.13
CA ASP A 239 -12.84 14.19 18.12
C ASP A 239 -12.20 14.25 19.50
N PHE A 240 -10.88 14.37 19.52
CA PHE A 240 -10.11 14.59 20.72
C PHE A 240 -8.99 15.58 20.44
N GLY A 241 -8.68 16.39 21.46
CA GLY A 241 -7.54 17.29 21.44
C GLY A 241 -7.04 17.57 22.85
N PHE A 242 -5.76 17.31 23.11
CA PHE A 242 -5.15 17.47 24.44
C PHE A 242 -5.17 18.94 24.90
N PHE A 243 -4.87 19.87 24.00
CA PHE A 243 -4.93 21.32 24.24
C PHE A 243 -6.26 21.95 23.79
N GLY A 244 -7.26 21.13 23.47
CA GLY A 244 -8.52 21.53 22.85
C GLY A 244 -8.68 20.89 21.47
N ILE A 245 -9.93 20.68 21.05
CA ILE A 245 -10.25 20.06 19.76
C ILE A 245 -9.93 21.04 18.64
N GLU A 246 -8.97 20.67 17.79
CA GLU A 246 -8.64 21.39 16.56
C GLU A 246 -9.40 20.83 15.35
N PRO A 247 -9.71 21.66 14.35
CA PRO A 247 -10.31 21.17 13.11
C PRO A 247 -9.33 20.27 12.35
N LEU A 248 -9.88 19.34 11.57
CA LEU A 248 -9.08 18.52 10.66
C LEU A 248 -8.19 19.39 9.75
N PRO A 249 -6.90 19.03 9.56
CA PRO A 249 -6.03 19.70 8.61
C PRO A 249 -6.52 19.48 7.16
N PRO A 250 -5.94 20.20 6.18
CA PRO A 250 -6.23 19.96 4.77
C PRO A 250 -6.05 18.48 4.40
N ALA A 251 -6.98 17.96 3.60
CA ALA A 251 -6.96 16.58 3.12
C ALA A 251 -5.68 16.28 2.32
N VAL A 252 -5.16 15.07 2.48
CA VAL A 252 -4.01 14.52 1.75
C VAL A 252 -4.39 14.20 0.29
N ASN A 253 -5.64 13.78 0.06
CA ASN A 253 -6.20 13.43 -1.25
C ASN A 253 -5.42 12.31 -1.98
N CYS A 254 -5.27 11.15 -1.34
CA CYS A 254 -4.60 10.01 -1.97
C CYS A 254 -5.44 9.38 -3.09
N ASN A 255 -6.76 9.57 -3.09
CA ASN A 255 -7.64 9.13 -4.18
C ASN A 255 -7.46 7.64 -4.53
N ILE A 256 -7.28 6.78 -3.50
CA ILE A 256 -7.00 5.35 -3.68
C ILE A 256 -8.13 4.61 -4.40
N TYR A 257 -9.35 5.15 -4.31
CA TYR A 257 -10.56 4.57 -4.87
C TYR A 257 -11.39 5.67 -5.50
N THR A 258 -11.00 6.06 -6.71
CA THR A 258 -11.85 6.90 -7.56
C THR A 258 -12.73 5.98 -8.41
N SER A 259 -14.04 6.23 -8.42
CA SER A 259 -14.99 5.59 -9.34
C SER A 259 -14.71 5.94 -10.82
N LEU A 260 -13.79 6.88 -11.07
CA LEU A 260 -13.05 6.96 -12.32
C LEU A 260 -11.86 6.00 -12.19
N SER A 261 -11.86 4.89 -12.94
CA SER A 261 -10.70 3.99 -12.95
C SER A 261 -9.47 4.85 -13.23
N ASN A 262 -8.55 4.93 -12.26
CA ASN A 262 -7.19 5.33 -12.56
C ASN A 262 -6.67 4.21 -13.47
N GLN A 263 -6.82 4.39 -14.78
CA GLN A 263 -5.93 3.74 -15.70
C GLN A 263 -4.54 4.10 -15.17
N PRO A 264 -3.69 3.13 -14.80
CA PRO A 264 -2.30 3.45 -14.45
C PRO A 264 -1.82 4.37 -15.55
N GLU A 265 -1.18 5.50 -15.20
CA GLU A 265 -0.61 6.39 -16.20
C GLU A 265 0.20 5.50 -17.15
N GLN A 266 -0.38 5.22 -18.32
CA GLN A 266 0.28 4.40 -19.31
C GLN A 266 1.51 5.19 -19.67
N SER A 267 2.68 4.65 -19.34
CA SER A 267 3.96 5.20 -19.73
C SER A 267 3.87 5.59 -21.21
N SER A 268 3.81 6.90 -21.47
CA SER A 268 3.71 7.38 -22.84
C SER A 268 5.03 7.07 -23.52
N PRO A 269 5.02 6.55 -24.76
CA PRO A 269 6.26 6.24 -25.45
C PRO A 269 7.13 7.50 -25.59
N ASN A 270 8.44 7.34 -25.38
CA ASN A 270 9.42 8.42 -25.27
C ASN A 270 10.46 8.32 -26.40
N VAL A 271 11.04 9.46 -26.79
CA VAL A 271 12.09 9.50 -27.81
C VAL A 271 13.31 10.30 -27.36
N TYR A 272 14.50 9.72 -27.52
CA TYR A 272 15.76 10.37 -27.15
C TYR A 272 16.96 9.95 -28.02
N PRO A 273 17.94 10.82 -28.28
CA PRO A 273 17.89 12.24 -27.97
C PRO A 273 16.87 12.96 -28.86
N ASN A 274 16.20 13.96 -28.30
CA ASN A 274 15.31 14.86 -29.02
C ASN A 274 15.67 16.30 -28.59
N PRO A 275 16.34 17.10 -29.43
CA PRO A 275 16.57 16.88 -30.86
C PRO A 275 17.61 15.81 -31.20
N THR A 276 17.50 15.19 -32.39
CA THR A 276 18.42 14.17 -32.92
C THR A 276 19.21 14.67 -34.14
N GLU A 277 20.42 14.13 -34.35
CA GLU A 277 21.27 14.34 -35.53
C GLU A 277 21.05 13.28 -36.64
N GLY A 278 20.10 12.35 -36.46
CA GLY A 278 19.79 11.31 -37.46
C GLY A 278 19.42 9.94 -36.89
N TYR A 279 19.59 9.71 -35.58
CA TYR A 279 19.21 8.47 -34.90
C TYR A 279 18.56 8.77 -33.56
N PHE A 280 17.52 8.05 -33.20
CA PHE A 280 16.89 8.17 -31.88
C PHE A 280 16.43 6.80 -31.38
N TRP A 281 16.39 6.68 -30.06
CA TRP A 281 15.76 5.61 -29.33
C TRP A 281 14.28 5.92 -29.21
N LEU A 282 13.45 4.92 -29.53
CA LEU A 282 12.04 4.92 -29.21
C LEU A 282 11.82 3.89 -28.09
N GLU A 283 11.49 4.40 -26.92
CA GLU A 283 11.17 3.62 -25.73
C GLU A 283 9.66 3.56 -25.61
N LEU A 284 9.07 2.38 -25.78
CA LEU A 284 7.61 2.26 -25.71
C LEU A 284 7.09 2.21 -24.27
N GLY A 285 7.94 1.89 -23.28
CA GLY A 285 7.50 1.65 -21.91
C GLY A 285 6.69 0.34 -21.80
N SER A 286 5.76 0.25 -20.86
CA SER A 286 5.01 -0.98 -20.53
C SER A 286 3.94 -1.39 -21.57
N PHE A 287 4.27 -1.36 -22.87
CA PHE A 287 3.48 -2.02 -23.91
C PHE A 287 3.61 -3.53 -23.71
N SER A 288 2.47 -4.20 -23.52
CA SER A 288 2.41 -5.62 -23.18
C SER A 288 2.50 -6.56 -24.39
N GLN A 289 2.62 -6.03 -25.62
CA GLN A 289 2.64 -6.82 -26.85
C GLN A 289 3.56 -6.20 -27.93
N TYR A 290 4.46 -7.04 -28.46
CA TYR A 290 5.32 -6.78 -29.63
C TYR A 290 4.99 -7.83 -30.71
N PRO A 291 5.16 -7.52 -32.02
CA PRO A 291 5.68 -6.26 -32.56
C PRO A 291 4.66 -5.11 -32.61
N VAL A 292 5.15 -3.87 -32.62
CA VAL A 292 4.34 -2.64 -32.78
C VAL A 292 4.70 -1.94 -34.09
N ASP A 293 3.71 -1.69 -34.94
CA ASP A 293 3.89 -0.89 -36.15
C ASP A 293 4.05 0.61 -35.79
N PHE A 294 4.98 1.29 -36.46
CA PHE A 294 5.14 2.74 -36.35
C PHE A 294 5.16 3.41 -37.72
N GLU A 295 4.74 4.68 -37.73
CA GLU A 295 4.70 5.53 -38.91
C GLU A 295 5.22 6.92 -38.56
N ILE A 296 6.10 7.48 -39.40
CA ILE A 296 6.64 8.82 -39.25
C ILE A 296 5.97 9.73 -40.28
N PHE A 297 5.54 10.90 -39.83
CA PHE A 297 4.91 11.94 -40.64
C PHE A 297 5.68 13.25 -40.56
N ASN A 298 5.67 13.99 -41.66
CA ASN A 298 6.10 15.39 -41.66
C ASN A 298 4.98 16.32 -41.15
N ILE A 299 5.28 17.62 -41.05
CA ILE A 299 4.30 18.65 -40.61
C ILE A 299 3.08 18.83 -41.52
N LEU A 300 3.14 18.31 -42.76
CA LEU A 300 2.02 18.33 -43.70
C LEU A 300 1.14 17.07 -43.58
N GLY A 301 1.44 16.17 -42.64
CA GLY A 301 0.74 14.90 -42.45
C GLY A 301 1.07 13.85 -43.50
N SER A 302 2.10 14.05 -44.33
CA SER A 302 2.55 13.03 -45.28
C SER A 302 3.39 11.99 -44.55
N SER A 303 3.05 10.71 -44.73
CA SER A 303 3.84 9.57 -44.28
C SER A 303 5.17 9.52 -45.03
N ILE A 304 6.28 9.46 -44.30
CA ILE A 304 7.64 9.49 -44.86
C ILE A 304 8.45 8.24 -44.53
N ALA A 305 8.07 7.49 -43.48
CA ALA A 305 8.69 6.23 -43.12
C ALA A 305 7.70 5.36 -42.33
N THR A 306 7.80 4.05 -42.48
CA THR A 306 7.07 3.06 -41.69
C THR A 306 8.03 1.96 -41.24
N GLY A 307 7.72 1.31 -40.13
CA GLY A 307 8.52 0.20 -39.63
C GLY A 307 7.84 -0.56 -38.50
N ARG A 308 8.57 -1.53 -37.95
CA ARG A 308 8.14 -2.38 -36.83
C ARG A 308 9.11 -2.31 -35.68
N ILE A 309 8.57 -2.28 -34.48
CA ILE A 309 9.29 -2.34 -33.21
C ILE A 309 9.14 -3.73 -32.64
N GLU A 310 10.24 -4.46 -32.51
CA GLU A 310 10.24 -5.86 -32.09
C GLU A 310 10.54 -6.02 -30.59
N GLU A 311 11.09 -4.98 -29.95
CA GLU A 311 11.54 -4.96 -28.56
C GLU A 311 11.25 -3.61 -27.88
N GLU A 312 11.34 -3.55 -26.55
CA GLU A 312 10.94 -2.38 -25.75
C GLU A 312 11.69 -1.09 -26.09
N ASN A 313 12.95 -1.22 -26.48
CA ASN A 313 13.83 -0.13 -26.85
C ASN A 313 14.42 -0.38 -28.23
N GLN A 314 14.02 0.39 -29.23
CA GLN A 314 14.54 0.24 -30.59
C GLN A 314 15.17 1.53 -31.11
N VAL A 315 16.33 1.39 -31.76
CA VAL A 315 16.97 2.50 -32.48
C VAL A 315 16.35 2.66 -33.86
N ILE A 316 15.93 3.87 -34.18
CA ILE A 316 15.41 4.24 -35.50
C ILE A 316 16.39 5.21 -36.17
N ASN A 317 16.79 4.87 -37.39
CA ASN A 317 17.63 5.71 -38.24
C ASN A 317 16.77 6.56 -39.18
N ILE A 318 16.92 7.87 -39.10
CA ILE A 318 16.29 8.87 -39.97
C ILE A 318 17.31 9.81 -40.60
N SER A 319 18.57 9.40 -40.71
CA SER A 319 19.67 10.23 -41.21
C SER A 319 19.38 10.82 -42.60
N ASP A 320 18.66 10.06 -43.44
CA ASP A 320 18.30 10.43 -44.80
C ASP A 320 17.14 11.46 -44.89
N LEU A 321 16.44 11.74 -43.78
CA LEU A 321 15.38 12.74 -43.76
C LEU A 321 15.94 14.16 -43.65
N PRO A 322 15.31 15.20 -44.22
CA PRO A 322 15.75 16.58 -44.03
C PRO A 322 15.68 17.03 -42.55
N THR A 323 16.47 18.05 -42.19
CA THR A 323 16.29 18.79 -40.92
C THR A 323 14.86 19.30 -40.81
N GLY A 324 14.20 19.07 -39.68
CA GLY A 324 12.81 19.46 -39.52
C GLY A 324 12.07 18.80 -38.37
N LEU A 325 10.77 19.09 -38.31
CA LEU A 325 9.86 18.56 -37.31
C LEU A 325 9.08 17.36 -37.86
N TYR A 326 9.05 16.29 -37.07
CA TYR A 326 8.39 15.04 -37.42
C TYR A 326 7.48 14.57 -36.28
N PHE A 327 6.49 13.74 -36.64
CA PHE A 327 5.60 13.06 -35.72
C PHE A 327 5.69 11.56 -35.92
N ILE A 328 5.83 10.81 -34.84
CA ILE A 328 5.88 9.35 -34.86
C ILE A 328 4.56 8.86 -34.27
N LYS A 329 3.80 8.12 -35.06
CA LYS A 329 2.61 7.41 -34.61
C LYS A 329 2.98 5.96 -34.31
N THR A 330 2.59 5.47 -33.15
CA THR A 330 2.61 4.03 -32.84
C THR A 330 1.19 3.56 -32.57
N GLU A 331 0.87 2.34 -33.00
CA GLU A 331 -0.48 1.79 -32.87
C GLU A 331 -0.43 0.40 -32.21
N ASN A 332 -0.99 0.32 -31.00
CA ASN A 332 -1.36 -0.93 -30.35
C ASN A 332 -2.84 -0.80 -29.90
N SER A 333 -3.22 -1.25 -28.69
CA SER A 333 -4.56 -1.02 -28.12
C SER A 333 -4.95 0.47 -28.04
N LYS A 334 -3.97 1.38 -28.12
CA LYS A 334 -4.14 2.83 -28.20
C LYS A 334 -3.16 3.43 -29.21
N THR A 335 -3.57 4.49 -29.88
CA THR A 335 -2.69 5.29 -30.75
C THR A 335 -1.91 6.32 -29.94
N HIS A 336 -0.59 6.35 -30.09
CA HIS A 336 0.26 7.39 -29.51
C HIS A 336 0.92 8.21 -30.63
N ILE A 337 1.11 9.52 -30.39
CA ILE A 337 1.80 10.42 -31.32
C ILE A 337 2.88 11.17 -30.55
N ILE A 338 4.12 11.05 -31.01
CA ILE A 338 5.31 11.63 -30.38
C ILE A 338 5.96 12.64 -31.32
N LYS A 339 6.39 13.77 -30.77
CA LYS A 339 7.05 14.84 -31.51
C LYS A 339 8.56 14.63 -31.53
N LEU A 340 9.20 14.66 -32.70
CA LEU A 340 10.65 14.53 -32.87
C LEU A 340 11.23 15.70 -33.67
N LEU A 341 12.31 16.32 -33.18
CA LEU A 341 13.06 17.35 -33.90
C LEU A 341 14.37 16.76 -34.44
N LYS A 342 14.56 16.79 -35.76
CA LYS A 342 15.84 16.47 -36.41
C LYS A 342 16.60 17.76 -36.72
N LYS A 343 17.88 17.83 -36.32
CA LYS A 343 18.80 18.93 -36.65
C LYS A 343 19.43 18.76 -38.01
#